data_AF-A0A662T798-F1
#
_entry.id   AF-A0A662T798-F1
#
_cell.length_a   1.000
_cell.length_b   1.000
_cell.length_c   1.000
_cell.angle_alpha   90.00
_cell.angle_beta   90.00
_cell.angle_gamma   90.00
#
_symmetry.space_group_name_H-M   'P 1'
#
loop_
_entity.id
_entity.type
_entity.pdbx_description
1 polymer ?
#
loop_
_entity_poly.entity_id
_entity_poly.type
_entity_poly.pdbx_seq_one_letter_code
_entity_poly.pdbx_strand_id
1 'polypeptide(L)'
;MALEGKPKFFLVKVTGGQEESIAKIAEVRVRNSNGAIKVKSILIPPGSKGMLIVEADSYSDVLNAFEGIKYFKRILPGIVDVKEIEQLLITEKEIVLNIGDLVEIVAGPFKGMTAKVINIRSENEVVIQLQGASISPIPIVIPKDNLKKIETG
;
A
#
# COMPACT_ATOMS: atom_id res chain seq x y z
N MET A 1 26.12 21.33 18.89
CA MET A 1 25.29 21.33 17.67
C MET A 1 25.40 19.96 17.03
N ALA A 2 24.43 19.08 17.26
CA ALA A 2 24.36 17.81 16.57
C ALA A 2 23.95 18.11 15.12
N LEU A 3 24.74 17.65 14.15
CA LEU A 3 24.41 17.76 12.74
C LEU A 3 23.10 17.00 12.51
N GLU A 4 22.04 17.70 12.09
CA GLU A 4 20.81 17.10 11.58
C GLU A 4 21.15 16.30 10.32
N GLY A 5 21.50 15.03 10.52
CA GLY A 5 21.68 14.07 9.45
C GLY A 5 20.32 13.78 8.84
N LYS A 6 20.16 14.02 7.53
CA LYS A 6 18.97 13.62 6.77
C LYS A 6 18.62 12.16 7.11
N PRO A 7 17.33 11.85 7.33
CA PRO A 7 16.92 10.48 7.62
C PRO A 7 17.40 9.57 6.49
N LYS A 8 18.06 8.47 6.84
CA LYS A 8 18.55 7.49 5.89
C LYS A 8 17.60 6.30 5.92
N PHE A 9 16.97 6.05 4.78
CA PHE A 9 16.12 4.90 4.58
C PHE A 9 16.89 3.81 3.84
N PHE A 10 16.83 2.61 4.37
CA PHE A 10 17.50 1.42 3.84
C PHE A 10 16.47 0.40 3.40
N LEU A 11 16.72 -0.25 2.28
CA LEU A 11 15.84 -1.28 1.75
C LEU A 11 16.35 -2.66 2.19
N VAL A 12 15.52 -3.39 2.93
CA VAL A 12 15.86 -4.71 3.47
C VAL A 12 15.09 -5.79 2.73
N LYS A 13 15.80 -6.75 2.14
CA LYS A 13 15.20 -7.91 1.47
C LYS A 13 15.00 -9.04 2.47
N VAL A 14 13.79 -9.59 2.48
CA VAL A 14 13.40 -10.72 3.32
C VAL A 14 12.72 -11.81 2.48
N THR A 15 12.41 -12.95 3.09
CA THR A 15 11.53 -13.95 2.48
C THR A 15 10.09 -13.43 2.44
N GLY A 16 9.41 -13.60 1.31
CA GLY A 16 8.02 -13.17 1.16
C GLY A 16 7.10 -13.85 2.16
N GLY A 17 6.18 -13.11 2.76
CA GLY A 17 5.26 -13.59 3.79
C GLY A 17 5.88 -13.72 5.18
N GLN A 18 7.09 -13.18 5.40
CA GLN A 18 7.77 -13.15 6.70
C GLN A 18 8.08 -11.71 7.17
N GLU A 19 7.59 -10.70 6.46
CA GLU A 19 7.87 -9.28 6.67
C GLU A 19 7.52 -8.86 8.10
N GLU A 20 6.29 -9.14 8.54
CA GLU A 20 5.78 -8.76 9.86
C GLU A 20 6.51 -9.49 11.00
N SER A 21 6.78 -10.79 10.81
CA SER A 21 7.49 -11.61 11.79
C SER A 21 8.91 -11.08 12.02
N ILE A 22 9.65 -10.81 10.93
CA ILE A 22 11.02 -10.28 11.00
C ILE A 22 11.01 -8.87 11.59
N ALA A 23 10.08 -8.01 11.19
CA ALA A 23 9.96 -6.65 11.70
C ALA A 23 9.75 -6.63 13.22
N LYS A 24 8.88 -7.49 13.76
CA LYS A 24 8.65 -7.62 15.22
C LYS A 24 9.90 -8.10 15.97
N ILE A 25 10.63 -9.08 15.41
CA ILE A 25 11.86 -9.56 16.04
C ILE A 25 12.92 -8.44 16.07
N ALA A 26 13.07 -7.72 14.96
CA ALA A 26 13.99 -6.59 14.88
C ALA A 26 13.60 -5.45 15.85
N GLU A 27 12.31 -5.12 15.94
CA GLU A 27 11.77 -4.13 16.89
C GLU A 27 12.13 -4.48 18.34
N VAL A 28 11.92 -5.73 18.76
CA VAL A 28 12.26 -6.20 20.11
C VAL A 28 13.76 -6.07 20.36
N ARG A 29 14.59 -6.45 19.38
CA ARG A 29 16.05 -6.31 19.49
C ARG A 29 16.49 -4.85 19.61
N VAL A 30 15.91 -3.96 18.82
CA VAL A 30 16.19 -2.51 18.87
C VAL A 30 15.83 -1.93 20.23
N ARG A 31 14.63 -2.24 20.76
CA ARG A 31 14.23 -1.80 22.12
C ARG A 31 15.19 -2.29 23.20
N ASN A 32 15.58 -3.56 23.14
CA ASN A 32 16.45 -4.18 24.14
C ASN A 32 17.92 -3.77 24.01
N SER A 33 18.29 -3.00 22.97
CA SER A 33 19.66 -2.54 22.76
C SER A 33 20.09 -1.39 23.68
N ASN A 34 19.18 -0.85 24.50
CA ASN A 34 19.42 0.34 25.33
C ASN A 34 19.98 1.52 24.52
N GLY A 35 19.49 1.68 23.29
CA GLY A 35 19.90 2.74 22.37
C GLY A 35 21.23 2.50 21.66
N ALA A 36 21.82 1.30 21.75
CA ALA A 36 23.00 0.94 20.96
C ALA A 36 22.69 0.79 19.47
N ILE A 37 21.46 0.39 19.12
CA ILE A 37 21.00 0.28 17.73
C ILE A 37 20.12 1.50 17.41
N LYS A 38 20.54 2.33 16.45
CA LYS A 38 19.86 3.58 16.05
C LYS A 38 18.87 3.38 14.90
N VAL A 39 17.98 2.40 15.03
CA VAL A 39 16.82 2.22 14.12
C VAL A 39 15.63 3.01 14.68
N LYS A 40 15.03 3.84 13.84
CA LYS A 40 13.93 4.76 14.20
C LYS A 40 12.56 4.20 13.80
N SER A 41 12.47 3.61 12.61
CA SER A 41 11.22 3.04 12.10
C SER A 41 11.47 1.85 11.16
N ILE A 42 10.51 0.93 11.11
CA ILE A 42 10.45 -0.19 10.16
C ILE A 42 9.09 -0.12 9.48
N LEU A 43 9.09 0.02 8.16
CA LEU A 43 7.90 0.11 7.32
C LEU A 43 7.79 -1.15 6.44
N ILE A 44 6.57 -1.69 6.37
CA ILE A 44 6.17 -2.73 5.42
C ILE A 44 5.28 -2.06 4.39
N PRO A 45 5.78 -1.75 3.17
CA PRO A 45 4.95 -1.11 2.15
C PRO A 45 3.74 -1.98 1.77
N PRO A 46 2.53 -1.40 1.61
CA PRO A 46 1.34 -2.13 1.22
C PRO A 46 1.56 -2.92 -0.08
N GLY A 47 1.10 -4.17 -0.11
CA GLY A 47 1.23 -5.04 -1.29
C GLY A 47 2.67 -5.48 -1.64
N SER A 48 3.71 -4.99 -0.93
CA SER A 48 5.08 -5.39 -1.20
C SER A 48 5.38 -6.81 -0.68
N LYS A 49 6.07 -7.61 -1.50
CA LYS A 49 6.49 -8.98 -1.14
C LYS A 49 7.99 -9.07 -0.93
N GLY A 50 8.37 -9.50 0.27
CA GLY A 50 9.72 -9.82 0.71
C GLY A 50 10.60 -8.59 0.88
N MET A 51 10.04 -7.47 1.36
CA MET A 51 10.76 -6.20 1.47
C MET A 51 10.30 -5.38 2.66
N LEU A 52 11.25 -4.71 3.32
CA LEU A 52 11.03 -3.76 4.40
C LEU A 52 11.80 -2.48 4.08
N ILE A 53 11.30 -1.33 4.54
CA ILE A 53 12.01 -0.05 4.51
C ILE A 53 12.36 0.31 5.96
N VAL A 54 13.63 0.60 6.23
CA VAL A 54 14.12 0.82 7.60
C VAL A 54 14.78 2.17 7.68
N GLU A 55 14.30 3.01 8.59
CA GLU A 55 14.92 4.30 8.90
C GLU A 55 15.96 4.11 10.02
N ALA A 56 17.21 4.48 9.76
CA ALA A 56 18.29 4.35 10.73
C ALA A 56 19.40 5.40 10.54
N ASP A 57 20.28 5.56 11.52
CA ASP A 57 21.41 6.49 11.41
C ASP A 57 22.53 5.94 10.49
N SER A 58 22.68 4.62 10.42
CA SER A 58 23.71 3.95 9.61
C SER A 58 23.29 2.58 9.08
N TYR A 59 24.01 2.09 8.07
CA TYR A 59 23.90 0.72 7.57
C TYR A 59 24.16 -0.32 8.68
N SER A 60 25.15 -0.04 9.55
CA SER A 60 25.51 -0.92 10.66
C SER A 60 24.37 -1.07 11.67
N ASP A 61 23.60 -0.02 11.92
CA ASP A 61 22.41 -0.09 12.78
C ASP A 61 21.35 -1.04 12.20
N VAL A 62 21.11 -0.96 10.90
CA VAL A 62 20.20 -1.89 10.21
C VAL A 62 20.76 -3.31 10.24
N LEU A 63 22.07 -3.49 10.01
CA LEU A 63 22.68 -4.82 10.08
C LEU A 63 22.50 -5.43 11.47
N ASN A 64 22.85 -4.69 12.52
CA ASN A 64 22.71 -5.14 13.91
C ASN A 64 21.26 -5.47 14.28
N ALA A 65 20.29 -4.71 13.75
CA ALA A 65 18.86 -4.97 13.97
C ALA A 65 18.38 -6.28 13.34
N PHE A 66 18.89 -6.68 12.17
CA PHE A 66 18.33 -7.77 11.38
C PHE A 66 19.22 -9.03 11.27
N GLU A 67 20.52 -8.92 11.56
CA GLU A 67 21.47 -10.02 11.38
C GLU A 67 21.10 -11.25 12.24
N GLY A 68 21.24 -12.44 11.66
CA GLY A 68 20.89 -13.69 12.34
C GLY A 68 19.39 -13.93 12.53
N ILE A 69 18.50 -13.02 12.13
CA ILE A 69 17.06 -13.30 12.11
C ILE A 69 16.77 -14.28 10.97
N LYS A 70 16.04 -15.36 11.27
CA LYS A 70 15.61 -16.33 10.26
C LYS A 70 14.82 -15.62 9.16
N TYR A 71 15.07 -15.98 7.90
CA TYR A 71 14.43 -15.43 6.70
C TYR A 71 14.82 -13.99 6.29
N PHE A 72 15.68 -13.32 7.06
CA PHE A 72 16.43 -12.16 6.57
C PHE A 72 17.36 -12.59 5.42
N LYS A 73 17.48 -11.77 4.37
CA LYS A 73 18.36 -12.07 3.23
C LYS A 73 19.54 -11.13 3.15
N ARG A 74 19.29 -9.83 2.98
CA ARG A 74 20.31 -8.78 2.88
C ARG A 74 19.72 -7.39 2.93
N ILE A 75 20.56 -6.40 3.20
CA ILE A 75 20.27 -4.99 2.95
C ILE A 75 20.69 -4.71 1.49
N LEU A 76 19.86 -3.98 0.74
CA LEU A 76 20.19 -3.57 -0.62
C LEU A 76 21.10 -2.33 -0.59
N PRO A 77 22.02 -2.21 -1.56
CA PRO A 77 22.92 -1.06 -1.62
C PRO A 77 22.13 0.22 -1.96
N GLY A 78 22.55 1.34 -1.36
CA GLY A 78 21.94 2.64 -1.58
C GLY A 78 21.06 3.11 -0.42
N ILE A 79 20.68 4.38 -0.48
CA ILE A 79 19.72 5.02 0.42
C ILE A 79 18.48 5.34 -0.41
N VAL A 80 17.30 5.07 0.13
CA VAL A 80 16.01 5.38 -0.51
C VAL A 80 15.63 6.82 -0.20
N ASP A 81 15.25 7.60 -1.21
CA ASP A 81 14.71 8.95 -0.98
C ASP A 81 13.29 8.85 -0.39
N VAL A 82 12.94 9.77 0.51
CA VAL A 82 11.59 9.81 1.10
C VAL A 82 10.50 9.92 0.03
N LYS A 83 10.77 10.60 -1.09
CA LYS A 83 9.81 10.72 -2.21
C LYS A 83 9.52 9.38 -2.88
N GLU A 84 10.51 8.50 -2.96
CA GLU A 84 10.31 7.15 -3.50
C GLU A 84 9.44 6.31 -2.54
N ILE A 85 9.62 6.49 -1.22
CA ILE A 85 8.79 5.84 -0.20
C ILE A 85 7.34 6.32 -0.30
N GLU A 86 7.12 7.62 -0.46
CA GLU A 86 5.78 8.20 -0.64
C GLU A 86 5.06 7.55 -1.82
N GLN A 87 5.73 7.35 -2.95
CA GLN A 87 5.14 6.67 -4.12
C GLN A 87 4.74 5.22 -3.83
N LEU A 88 5.49 4.51 -3.00
CA LEU A 88 5.17 3.14 -2.57
C LEU A 88 4.00 3.09 -1.56
N LEU A 89 3.73 4.19 -0.88
CA LEU A 89 2.61 4.34 0.06
C LEU A 89 1.31 4.79 -0.63
N ILE A 90 1.37 5.18 -1.92
CA ILE A 90 0.18 5.42 -2.73
C ILE A 90 -0.43 4.05 -3.06
N THR A 91 -1.19 3.52 -2.12
CA THR A 91 -2.23 2.54 -2.43
C THR A 91 -3.15 3.23 -3.44
N GLU A 92 -3.44 2.59 -4.58
CA GLU A 92 -4.49 3.07 -5.48
C GLU A 92 -5.71 3.40 -4.62
N LYS A 93 -6.15 4.66 -4.63
CA LYS A 93 -7.22 5.12 -3.74
C LYS A 93 -8.40 4.17 -3.89
N GLU A 94 -8.75 3.49 -2.81
CA GLU A 94 -9.96 2.69 -2.76
C GLU A 94 -11.13 3.60 -3.19
N ILE A 95 -11.78 3.24 -4.29
CA ILE A 95 -12.86 4.06 -4.84
C ILE A 95 -14.05 3.90 -3.90
N VAL A 96 -14.26 4.89 -3.04
CA VAL A 96 -15.45 4.95 -2.18
C VAL A 96 -16.64 5.29 -3.06
N LEU A 97 -17.48 4.30 -3.30
CA LEU A 97 -18.76 4.42 -4.00
C LEU A 97 -19.90 4.35 -3.00
N ASN A 98 -20.90 5.21 -3.19
CA ASN A 98 -22.17 5.21 -2.47
C ASN A 98 -23.30 4.87 -3.43
N ILE A 99 -24.40 4.34 -2.88
CA ILE A 99 -25.66 4.22 -3.62
C ILE A 99 -26.09 5.63 -4.04
N GLY A 100 -26.35 5.82 -5.33
CA GLY A 100 -26.70 7.12 -5.91
C GLY A 100 -25.59 7.74 -6.76
N ASP A 101 -24.33 7.35 -6.54
CA ASP A 101 -23.19 7.92 -7.27
C ASP A 101 -23.31 7.71 -8.79
N LEU A 102 -22.93 8.73 -9.55
CA LEU A 102 -22.77 8.65 -11.00
C LEU A 102 -21.35 8.20 -11.31
N VAL A 103 -21.22 7.12 -12.07
CA VAL A 103 -19.95 6.49 -12.41
C VAL A 103 -19.80 6.30 -13.92
N GLU A 104 -18.57 6.36 -14.40
CA GLU A 104 -18.17 5.93 -15.75
C GLU A 104 -17.59 4.52 -15.69
N ILE A 105 -17.95 3.67 -16.63
CA ILE A 105 -17.33 2.35 -16.77
C ILE A 105 -16.04 2.50 -17.57
N VAL A 106 -14.88 2.17 -16.98
CA VAL A 106 -13.56 2.36 -17.61
C VAL A 106 -13.00 1.09 -18.25
N ALA A 107 -13.61 -0.07 -17.98
CA ALA A 107 -13.18 -1.37 -18.49
C ALA A 107 -14.35 -2.31 -18.81
N GLY A 108 -14.11 -3.30 -19.66
CA GLY A 108 -15.12 -4.29 -20.07
C GLY A 108 -16.02 -3.83 -21.25
N PRO A 109 -17.07 -4.62 -21.57
CA PRO A 109 -17.89 -4.41 -22.77
C PRO A 109 -18.71 -3.11 -22.75
N PHE A 110 -18.95 -2.53 -21.58
CA PHE A 110 -19.71 -1.29 -21.39
C PHE A 110 -18.82 -0.06 -21.18
N LYS A 111 -17.52 -0.16 -21.51
CA LYS A 111 -16.56 0.93 -21.35
C LYS A 111 -17.04 2.22 -22.04
N GLY A 112 -16.92 3.34 -21.33
CA GLY A 112 -17.34 4.68 -21.77
C GLY A 112 -18.80 5.01 -21.48
N MET A 113 -19.60 4.06 -20.98
CA MET A 113 -20.97 4.33 -20.58
C MET A 113 -21.03 4.91 -19.16
N THR A 114 -22.01 5.78 -18.92
CA THR A 114 -22.33 6.28 -17.58
C THR A 114 -23.42 5.44 -16.93
N ALA A 115 -23.32 5.26 -15.62
CA ALA A 115 -24.26 4.47 -14.85
C ALA A 115 -24.45 5.07 -13.45
N LYS A 116 -25.59 4.75 -12.83
CA LYS A 116 -25.86 5.10 -11.43
C LYS A 116 -25.66 3.87 -10.56
N VAL A 117 -24.95 4.02 -9.44
CA VAL A 117 -24.81 2.95 -8.44
C VAL A 117 -26.16 2.78 -7.73
N ILE A 118 -26.71 1.57 -7.76
CA ILE A 118 -28.02 1.28 -7.13
C ILE A 118 -27.90 0.34 -5.94
N ASN A 119 -26.81 -0.45 -5.86
CA ASN A 119 -26.54 -1.32 -4.72
C ASN A 119 -25.03 -1.62 -4.61
N ILE A 120 -24.54 -1.88 -3.41
CA ILE A 120 -23.17 -2.30 -3.13
C ILE A 120 -23.26 -3.73 -2.58
N ARG A 121 -22.78 -4.73 -3.33
CA ARG A 121 -22.87 -6.14 -2.93
C ARG A 121 -21.73 -6.53 -1.99
N SER A 122 -20.54 -6.00 -2.22
CA SER A 122 -19.34 -6.27 -1.44
C SER A 122 -18.34 -5.12 -1.57
N GLU A 123 -17.19 -5.26 -0.90
CA GLU A 123 -16.08 -4.32 -1.06
C GLU A 123 -15.59 -4.21 -2.51
N ASN A 124 -15.73 -5.27 -3.31
CA ASN A 124 -15.18 -5.29 -4.68
C ASN A 124 -16.26 -5.24 -5.77
N GLU A 125 -17.54 -5.48 -5.46
CA GLU A 125 -18.60 -5.54 -6.48
C GLU A 125 -19.77 -4.60 -6.15
N VAL A 126 -20.24 -3.89 -7.19
CA VAL A 126 -21.41 -3.03 -7.13
C VAL A 126 -22.41 -3.37 -8.21
N VAL A 127 -23.67 -3.03 -7.96
CA VAL A 127 -24.74 -3.11 -8.95
C VAL A 127 -25.00 -1.72 -9.49
N ILE A 128 -24.89 -1.59 -10.81
CA ILE A 128 -25.07 -0.33 -11.52
C ILE A 128 -26.25 -0.40 -12.47
N GLN A 129 -26.78 0.78 -12.79
CA GLN A 129 -27.86 0.97 -13.75
C GLN A 129 -27.40 1.95 -14.82
N LEU A 130 -27.26 1.47 -16.07
CA LEU A 130 -26.79 2.28 -17.20
C LEU A 130 -27.75 3.46 -17.46
N GLN A 131 -27.19 4.65 -17.68
CA GLN A 131 -27.94 5.84 -18.06
C GLN A 131 -28.14 5.88 -19.58
N GLY A 132 -29.29 6.35 -20.04
CA GLY A 132 -29.58 6.52 -21.47
C GLY A 132 -30.14 5.29 -22.21
N ALA A 133 -30.50 4.23 -21.50
CA ALA A 133 -31.25 3.13 -22.10
C ALA A 133 -32.74 3.52 -22.26
N SER A 134 -33.24 3.54 -23.50
CA SER A 134 -34.66 3.83 -23.82
C SER A 134 -35.64 2.74 -23.37
N ILE A 135 -35.15 1.65 -22.79
CA ILE A 135 -35.89 0.50 -22.28
C ILE A 135 -35.46 0.29 -20.83
N SER A 136 -36.37 -0.22 -20.00
CA SER A 136 -36.16 -0.48 -18.57
C SER A 136 -34.72 -0.97 -18.29
N PRO A 137 -33.92 -0.19 -17.57
CA PRO A 137 -32.48 -0.43 -17.48
C PRO A 137 -32.21 -1.70 -16.66
N ILE A 138 -31.46 -2.62 -17.27
CA ILE A 138 -31.08 -3.89 -16.65
C ILE A 138 -29.97 -3.61 -15.60
N PRO A 139 -30.13 -4.08 -14.35
CA PRO A 139 -29.09 -3.97 -13.34
C PRO A 139 -27.92 -4.89 -13.66
N ILE A 140 -26.69 -4.35 -13.65
CA ILE A 140 -25.46 -5.08 -13.98
C ILE A 140 -24.56 -5.12 -12.75
N VAL A 141 -24.01 -6.29 -12.43
CA VAL A 141 -22.98 -6.45 -11.40
C VAL A 141 -21.61 -6.24 -12.03
N ILE A 142 -20.79 -5.38 -11.45
CA ILE A 142 -19.47 -5.04 -11.98
C ILE A 142 -18.46 -4.81 -10.84
N PRO A 143 -17.17 -5.14 -11.02
CA PRO A 143 -16.12 -4.78 -10.08
C PRO A 143 -15.99 -3.26 -9.90
N LYS A 144 -15.75 -2.80 -8.67
CA LYS A 144 -15.52 -1.37 -8.35
C LYS A 144 -14.35 -0.79 -9.14
N ASP A 145 -13.29 -1.57 -9.36
CA ASP A 145 -12.08 -1.14 -10.09
C ASP A 145 -12.35 -0.82 -11.57
N ASN A 146 -13.47 -1.32 -12.12
CA ASN A 146 -13.88 -1.01 -13.49
C ASN A 146 -14.70 0.29 -13.57
N LEU A 147 -14.86 1.01 -12.47
CA LEU A 147 -15.66 2.22 -12.38
C LEU A 147 -14.80 3.42 -12.00
N LYS A 148 -15.16 4.58 -12.52
CA LYS A 148 -14.61 5.87 -12.12
C LYS A 148 -15.76 6.76 -11.66
N LYS A 149 -15.69 7.25 -10.43
CA LYS A 149 -16.69 8.18 -9.89
C LYS A 149 -16.64 9.52 -10.62
N ILE A 150 -17.79 9.97 -11.12
CA ILE A 150 -17.97 11.26 -11.78
C ILE A 150 -18.54 12.27 -10.79
N GLU A 151 -19.65 11.91 -10.13
CA GLU A 151 -20.40 12.78 -9.23
C GLU A 151 -20.88 12.00 -8.01
N THR A 152 -20.96 12.68 -6.87
CA THR A 152 -21.50 12.11 -5.63
C THR A 152 -23.01 12.23 -5.62
N GLY A 153 -23.70 11.13 -5.32
CA GLY A 153 -25.16 11.08 -5.19
C GLY A 153 -25.70 11.55 -3.85
#